data_AF-A0A1F4YMQ4-F1
#
_entry.id   AF-A0A1F4YMQ4-F1
#
_cell.length_a   1.000
_cell.length_b   1.000
_cell.length_c   1.000
_cell.angle_alpha   90.00
_cell.angle_beta   90.00
_cell.angle_gamma   90.00
#
_symmetry.space_group_name_H-M   'P 1'
#
loop_
_entity.id
_entity.type
_entity.pdbx_description
1 polymer ?
#
loop_
_entity_poly.entity_id
_entity_poly.type
_entity_poly.pdbx_seq_one_letter_code
_entity_poly.pdbx_strand_id
1 'polypeptide(L)'
;MGGENPISDETWTEIYKILDRVSDECNEEELSNGDILKFEGWSPNCFPEAVEDEDDSENYARSQSPDIIEKDWLPQMKRRRCRLITSGFEPGGLYGVTWALFRRISRIQTEGAKKF
;
A
#
# COMPACT_ATOMS: atom_id res chain seq x y z
N MET A 1 18.10 -16.79 7.31
CA MET A 1 17.95 -15.90 6.14
C MET A 1 16.75 -16.42 5.36
N GLY A 2 15.55 -15.89 5.62
CA GLY A 2 14.36 -16.24 4.87
C GLY A 2 14.24 -15.28 3.71
N GLY A 3 14.57 -15.73 2.50
CA GLY A 3 14.45 -14.91 1.30
C GLY A 3 12.99 -14.52 1.12
N GLU A 4 12.70 -13.23 1.22
CA GLU A 4 11.46 -12.69 0.71
C GLU A 4 11.46 -12.99 -0.79
N ASN A 5 10.49 -13.80 -1.24
CA ASN A 5 10.29 -13.98 -2.67
C ASN A 5 10.11 -12.58 -3.27
N PRO A 6 10.96 -12.17 -4.22
CA PRO A 6 10.81 -10.87 -4.86
C PRO A 6 9.42 -10.79 -5.49
N ILE A 7 8.82 -9.61 -5.41
CA ILE A 7 7.55 -9.31 -6.11
C ILE A 7 7.79 -9.56 -7.60
N SER A 8 6.90 -10.32 -8.25
CA SER A 8 7.05 -10.63 -9.67
C SER A 8 6.78 -9.41 -10.55
N ASP A 9 7.35 -9.39 -11.75
CA ASP A 9 7.11 -8.33 -12.75
C ASP A 9 5.62 -8.21 -13.11
N GLU A 10 4.88 -9.31 -13.10
CA GLU A 10 3.44 -9.34 -13.32
C GLU A 10 2.69 -8.61 -12.19
N THR A 11 3.07 -8.85 -10.92
CA THR A 11 2.49 -8.13 -9.78
C THR A 11 2.82 -6.65 -9.85
N TRP A 12 4.05 -6.27 -10.20
CA TRP A 12 4.40 -4.86 -10.41
C TRP A 12 3.59 -4.22 -11.54
N THR A 13 3.43 -4.94 -12.65
CA THR A 13 2.63 -4.47 -13.79
C THR A 13 1.17 -4.23 -13.39
N GLU A 14 0.60 -5.10 -12.55
CA GLU A 14 -0.74 -4.93 -12.02
C GLU A 14 -0.84 -3.73 -11.07
N ILE A 15 0.11 -3.59 -10.13
CA ILE A 15 0.20 -2.44 -9.22
C ILE A 15 0.22 -1.12 -10.00
N TYR A 16 1.13 -0.96 -10.95
CA TYR A 16 1.23 0.31 -11.70
C TYR A 16 -0.02 0.60 -12.53
N LYS A 17 -0.68 -0.42 -13.08
CA LYS A 17 -1.97 -0.24 -13.79
C LYS A 17 -3.07 0.28 -12.86
N ILE A 18 -3.05 -0.10 -11.59
CA ILE A 18 -4.00 0.41 -10.59
C ILE A 18 -3.61 1.84 -10.22
N LEU A 19 -2.35 2.07 -9.84
CA LEU A 19 -1.86 3.38 -9.41
C LEU A 19 -2.04 4.48 -10.48
N ASP A 20 -1.82 4.17 -11.76
CA ASP A 20 -1.99 5.12 -12.88
C ASP A 20 -3.44 5.60 -13.05
N ARG A 21 -4.42 4.86 -12.53
CA ARG A 21 -5.85 5.16 -12.68
C ARG A 21 -6.44 5.91 -11.50
N VAL A 22 -5.75 5.94 -10.36
CA VAL A 22 -6.29 6.41 -9.07
C VAL A 22 -5.69 7.77 -8.73
N SER A 23 -6.34 8.83 -9.18
CA SER A 23 -5.87 10.20 -8.96
C SER A 23 -6.49 10.87 -7.74
N ASP A 24 -7.63 10.40 -7.24
CA ASP A 24 -8.38 10.99 -6.14
C ASP A 24 -9.13 9.93 -5.30
N GLU A 25 -8.81 8.65 -5.48
CA GLU A 25 -9.46 7.55 -4.80
C GLU A 25 -8.65 7.04 -3.60
N CYS A 26 -9.35 6.64 -2.55
CA CYS A 26 -8.81 5.87 -1.45
C CYS A 26 -9.51 4.50 -1.41
N ASN A 27 -8.77 3.43 -1.66
CA ASN A 27 -9.35 2.09 -1.70
C ASN A 27 -8.34 0.97 -1.38
N GLU A 28 -8.83 -0.25 -1.42
CA GLU A 28 -8.05 -1.48 -1.36
C GLU A 28 -8.46 -2.41 -2.50
N GLU A 29 -7.49 -3.00 -3.18
CA GLU A 29 -7.70 -4.00 -4.22
C GLU A 29 -6.96 -5.30 -3.91
N GLU A 30 -7.62 -6.43 -4.17
CA GLU A 30 -6.97 -7.75 -4.11
C GLU A 30 -6.39 -8.07 -5.49
N LEU A 31 -5.07 -8.25 -5.56
CA LEU A 31 -4.34 -8.55 -6.78
C LEU A 31 -4.56 -10.00 -7.21
N SER A 32 -4.23 -10.30 -8.47
CA SER A 32 -4.30 -11.66 -9.03
C SER A 32 -3.58 -12.75 -8.22
N ASN A 33 -2.53 -12.37 -7.47
CA ASN A 33 -1.75 -13.27 -6.62
C ASN A 33 -2.31 -13.43 -5.17
N GLY A 34 -3.43 -12.77 -4.86
CA GLY A 34 -4.08 -12.77 -3.54
C GLY A 34 -3.47 -11.80 -2.50
N ASP A 35 -2.47 -11.00 -2.88
CA ASP A 35 -2.00 -9.88 -2.08
C ASP A 35 -3.00 -8.72 -2.15
N ILE A 36 -2.96 -7.84 -1.15
CA ILE A 36 -3.85 -6.70 -1.03
C ILE A 36 -3.03 -5.43 -1.23
N LEU A 37 -3.36 -4.66 -2.26
CA LEU A 37 -2.85 -3.32 -2.48
C LEU A 37 -3.78 -2.32 -1.83
N LYS A 38 -3.27 -1.50 -0.91
CA LYS A 38 -3.98 -0.34 -0.35
C LYS A 38 -3.35 0.92 -0.91
N PHE A 39 -4.18 1.90 -1.28
CA PHE A 39 -3.71 3.15 -1.87
C PHE A 39 -4.63 4.32 -1.53
N GLU A 40 -4.06 5.51 -1.58
CA GLU A 40 -4.74 6.79 -1.41
C GLU A 40 -4.09 7.82 -2.34
N GLY A 41 -4.88 8.33 -3.29
CA GLY A 41 -4.53 9.51 -4.07
C GLY A 41 -4.63 10.76 -3.21
N TRP A 42 -3.66 11.65 -3.33
CA TRP A 42 -3.70 12.93 -2.65
C TRP A 42 -4.56 13.92 -3.44
N SER A 43 -5.02 14.98 -2.78
CA SER A 43 -5.76 16.06 -3.44
C SER A 43 -5.42 17.38 -2.77
N PRO A 44 -5.69 18.54 -3.40
CA PRO A 44 -5.38 19.83 -2.78
C PRO A 44 -6.10 20.01 -1.43
N ASN A 45 -7.26 19.37 -1.27
CA ASN A 45 -8.03 19.41 -0.03
C ASN A 45 -7.37 18.66 1.13
N CYS A 46 -6.39 17.79 0.86
CA CYS A 46 -5.59 17.11 1.88
C CYS A 46 -4.56 18.05 2.53
N PHE A 47 -4.37 19.26 1.97
CA PHE A 47 -3.33 20.21 2.35
C PHE A 47 -3.92 21.57 2.76
N PRO A 48 -4.74 21.64 3.83
CA PRO A 48 -5.41 22.89 4.20
C PRO A 48 -4.44 24.03 4.58
N GLU A 49 -3.17 23.71 4.88
CA GLU A 49 -2.14 24.67 5.29
C GLU A 49 -0.80 24.50 4.57
N ALA A 50 -0.65 23.50 3.71
CA ALA A 50 0.59 23.30 2.98
C ALA A 50 0.52 24.06 1.65
N VAL A 51 1.30 25.16 1.64
CA VAL A 51 2.18 25.65 0.55
C VAL A 51 1.60 26.44 -0.63
N GLU A 52 2.42 27.38 -1.10
CA GLU A 52 2.09 28.41 -2.10
C GLU A 52 2.13 27.87 -3.55
N ASP A 53 2.66 26.65 -3.77
CA ASP A 53 2.76 25.99 -5.08
C ASP A 53 2.53 24.45 -5.06
N GLU A 54 2.42 23.87 -6.26
CA GLU A 54 2.13 22.44 -6.48
C GLU A 54 3.32 21.52 -6.12
N ASP A 55 4.55 21.96 -6.34
CA ASP A 55 5.76 21.18 -6.08
C ASP A 55 5.92 20.93 -4.58
N ASP A 56 5.69 21.96 -3.78
CA ASP A 56 5.68 21.86 -2.33
C ASP A 56 4.56 20.92 -1.84
N SER A 57 3.42 20.85 -2.55
CA SER A 57 2.27 20.01 -2.16
C SER A 57 2.59 18.54 -2.39
N GLU A 58 3.18 18.20 -3.53
CA GLU A 58 3.64 16.83 -3.81
C GLU A 58 4.76 16.41 -2.85
N ASN A 59 5.70 17.30 -2.55
CA ASN A 59 6.76 17.03 -1.58
C ASN A 59 6.21 16.77 -0.19
N TYR A 60 5.20 17.55 0.22
CA TYR A 60 4.50 17.31 1.48
C TYR A 60 3.77 15.96 1.46
N ALA A 61 3.00 15.64 0.42
CA ALA A 61 2.34 14.34 0.25
C ALA A 61 3.32 13.16 0.39
N ARG A 62 4.46 13.25 -0.31
CA ARG A 62 5.55 12.28 -0.24
C ARG A 62 6.11 12.15 1.17
N SER A 63 6.26 13.25 1.90
CA SER A 63 6.76 13.25 3.28
C SER A 63 5.79 12.62 4.28
N GLN A 64 4.47 12.76 4.04
CA GLN A 64 3.42 12.24 4.92
C GLN A 64 3.07 10.77 4.63
N SER A 65 3.38 10.29 3.42
CA SER A 65 3.08 8.93 2.98
C SER A 65 3.53 7.83 3.97
N PRO A 66 4.78 7.83 4.49
CA PRO A 66 5.22 6.82 5.45
C PRO A 66 4.38 6.82 6.74
N ASP A 67 3.99 8.01 7.20
CA ASP A 67 3.22 8.17 8.44
C ASP A 67 1.83 7.56 8.32
N ILE A 68 1.14 7.75 7.19
CA ILE A 68 -0.17 7.11 6.93
C ILE A 68 -0.02 5.58 6.89
N ILE A 69 0.99 5.09 6.18
CA ILE A 69 1.24 3.65 6.07
C ILE A 69 1.50 3.05 7.46
N GLU A 70 2.36 3.67 8.26
CA GLU A 70 2.79 3.14 9.56
C GLU A 70 1.74 3.31 10.66
N LYS A 71 1.11 4.48 10.73
CA LYS A 71 0.23 4.85 11.85
C LYS A 71 -1.22 4.45 11.61
N ASP A 72 -1.64 4.30 10.35
CA ASP A 72 -3.01 3.94 10.02
C ASP A 72 -3.13 2.55 9.38
N TRP A 73 -2.53 2.36 8.20
CA TRP A 73 -2.79 1.15 7.41
C TRP A 73 -2.18 -0.10 8.04
N LEU A 74 -0.94 -0.02 8.53
CA LEU A 74 -0.25 -1.16 9.12
C LEU A 74 -1.00 -1.74 10.35
N PRO A 75 -1.48 -0.92 11.31
CA PRO A 75 -2.34 -1.40 12.40
C PRO A 75 -3.62 -2.09 11.91
N GLN A 76 -4.32 -1.53 10.92
CA GLN A 76 -5.54 -2.11 10.36
C GLN A 76 -5.25 -3.47 9.70
N MET A 77 -4.20 -3.54 8.89
CA MET A 77 -3.81 -4.75 8.16
C MET A 77 -3.25 -5.84 9.08
N LYS A 78 -2.56 -5.48 10.16
CA LYS A 78 -2.17 -6.41 11.22
C LYS A 78 -3.38 -7.09 11.86
N ARG A 79 -4.46 -6.35 12.15
CA ARG A 79 -5.72 -6.93 12.69
C ARG A 79 -6.34 -7.92 11.71
N ARG A 80 -6.19 -7.69 10.40
CA ARG A 80 -6.60 -8.59 9.30
C ARG A 80 -5.60 -9.72 9.01
N ARG A 81 -4.60 -9.92 9.88
CA ARG A 81 -3.53 -10.92 9.72
C ARG A 81 -2.77 -10.78 8.40
N CYS A 82 -2.54 -9.54 7.98
CA CYS A 82 -1.71 -9.25 6.82
C CYS A 82 -0.36 -8.69 7.28
N ARG A 83 0.69 -8.99 6.52
CA ARG A 83 2.03 -8.42 6.69
C ARG A 83 2.32 -7.45 5.55
N LEU A 84 3.00 -6.35 5.84
CA LEU A 84 3.53 -5.46 4.81
C LEU A 84 4.62 -6.19 4.02
N ILE A 85 4.57 -6.07 2.69
CA ILE A 85 5.62 -6.58 1.78
C ILE A 85 6.49 -5.42 1.31
N THR A 86 5.86 -4.39 0.77
CA THR A 86 6.52 -3.15 0.32
C THR A 86 5.50 -2.02 0.31
N SER A 87 5.98 -0.79 0.25
CA SER A 87 5.16 0.41 0.18
C SER A 87 5.94 1.56 -0.44
N GLY A 88 5.24 2.61 -0.84
CA GLY A 88 5.87 3.79 -1.40
C GLY A 88 4.92 4.93 -1.65
N PHE A 89 5.47 5.92 -2.33
CA PHE A 89 4.77 7.05 -2.90
C PHE A 89 5.09 7.05 -4.40
N GLU A 90 4.07 7.11 -5.24
CA GLU A 90 4.21 7.24 -6.69
C GLU A 90 3.83 8.67 -7.11
N PRO A 91 4.72 9.42 -7.78
CA PRO A 91 4.39 10.74 -8.30
C PRO A 91 3.40 10.66 -9.48
N GLY A 92 2.58 11.70 -9.66
CA GLY A 92 1.59 11.80 -10.74
C GLY A 92 0.21 12.23 -10.26
N GLY A 93 -0.78 12.36 -11.16
CA GLY A 93 -2.15 12.74 -10.78
C GLY A 93 -2.25 14.02 -9.93
N LEU A 94 -3.18 14.05 -8.97
CA LEU A 94 -3.33 15.13 -7.98
C LEU A 94 -2.29 14.99 -6.84
N TYR A 95 -1.01 15.32 -7.09
CA TYR A 95 0.08 15.30 -6.09
C TYR A 95 0.52 13.92 -5.58
N GLY A 96 0.24 12.88 -6.35
CA GLY A 96 0.76 11.52 -6.18
C GLY A 96 -0.16 10.59 -5.38
N VAL A 97 0.32 9.36 -5.22
CA VAL A 97 -0.42 8.25 -4.61
C VAL A 97 0.45 7.59 -3.55
N THR A 98 -0.01 7.58 -2.30
CA THR A 98 0.56 6.69 -1.27
C THR A 98 0.03 5.28 -1.51
N TRP A 99 0.89 4.27 -1.40
CA TRP A 99 0.46 2.89 -1.59
C TRP A 99 1.25 1.91 -0.73
N ALA A 100 0.62 0.78 -0.40
CA ALA A 100 1.24 -0.32 0.35
C ALA A 100 0.68 -1.67 -0.07
N LEU A 101 1.58 -2.63 -0.30
CA LEU A 101 1.26 -4.01 -0.64
C LEU A 101 1.36 -4.90 0.59
N PHE A 102 0.29 -5.62 0.88
CA PHE A 102 0.18 -6.52 2.01
C PHE A 102 -0.09 -7.96 1.59
N ARG A 103 0.51 -8.92 2.29
CA ARG A 103 0.25 -10.34 2.10
C ARG A 103 -0.51 -10.92 3.28
N ARG A 104 -1.57 -11.69 3.00
CA ARG A 104 -2.26 -12.47 4.03
C ARG A 104 -1.31 -13.51 4.62
N ILE A 105 -1.21 -13.54 5.95
CA ILE A 105 -0.50 -14.60 6.66
C ILE A 105 -1.46 -15.79 6.71
N SER A 106 -1.24 -16.77 5.83
CA SER A 106 -1.96 -18.04 5.88
C SER A 106 -1.73 -18.67 7.26
N ARG A 107 -2.82 -19.16 7.88
CA ARG A 107 -2.66 -20.09 8.99
C ARG A 107 -1.90 -21.29 8.43
N ILE A 108 -0.73 -21.59 9.00
CA ILE A 108 -0.20 -22.94 8.92
C ILE A 108 -1.34 -23.83 9.43
N GLN A 109 -1.93 -24.63 8.55
CA GLN A 109 -2.77 -25.73 9.00
C GLN A 109 -1.81 -26.66 9.74
N THR A 110 -1.91 -26.70 11.07
CA THR A 110 -1.38 -27.83 11.84
C THR A 110 -2.23 -29.05 11.48
N GLU A 111 -1.98 -29.64 10.32
CA GLU A 111 -2.31 -31.02 10.08
C GLU A 111 -1.31 -31.87 10.87
N GLY A 112 -1.82 -32.68 11.80
CA GLY A 112 -1.06 -33.81 12.34
C GLY A 112 -0.59 -33.72 13.80
N ALA A 113 -1.46 -33.43 14.76
CA ALA A 113 -1.33 -34.08 16.06
C ALA A 113 -2.03 -35.44 15.98
N LYS A 114 -1.22 -36.48 15.71
CA LYS A 114 -1.62 -37.88 15.63
C LYS A 114 -2.43 -38.30 16.87
N LYS A 115 -3.47 -39.09 16.58
CA LYS A 115 -4.21 -39.95 17.52
C LYS A 115 -3.29 -40.61 18.54
N PHE A 116 -3.69 -40.56 19.81
CA PHE A 116 -3.55 -41.66 20.78
C PHE A 116 -4.84 -41.76 21.58
#